data_AF-A0A945EAC9-F1
#
_entry.id   AF-A0A945EAC9-F1
#
_cell.length_a   1.000
_cell.length_b   1.000
_cell.length_c   1.000
_cell.angle_alpha   90.00
_cell.angle_beta   90.00
_cell.angle_gamma   90.00
#
_symmetry.space_group_name_H-M   'P 1'
#
loop_
_entity.id
_entity.type
_entity.pdbx_description
1 polymer ?
#
loop_
_entity_poly.entity_id
_entity_poly.type
_entity_poly.pdbx_seq_one_letter_code
_entity_poly.pdbx_strand_id
1 'polypeptide(L)'
;MDNLGDHMNSVLQVMCLLLISFAYIKKTEWKHRERLDSAKWNAEHIIARMKLDTVTVSICSPAVEELIFRAPVIIMFSSLSSNAWYAVMISSVLFSLVHLPKLRSVSIYVILGMWNKGTLQSDSVKQESARLMSEQNGVKTKDKAVQLLVAFFLGVIFSCIGIIFQDLWLCVIIHIVWNLVGAELFAKIIIAMKRFAN
;
A
#
# COMPACT_ATOMS: atom_id res chain seq x y z
N MET A 1 2.10 -2.31 -34.00
CA MET A 1 3.01 -2.04 -32.86
C MET A 1 2.65 -0.69 -32.24
N ASP A 2 1.37 -0.31 -32.29
CA ASP A 2 0.99 1.11 -32.36
C ASP A 2 0.60 1.66 -30.98
N ASN A 3 0.56 0.80 -29.96
CA ASN A 3 0.17 1.17 -28.59
C ASN A 3 1.37 1.57 -27.71
N LEU A 4 2.62 1.46 -28.20
CA LEU A 4 3.79 1.80 -27.38
C LEU A 4 3.78 3.28 -26.96
N GLY A 5 3.32 4.17 -27.84
CA GLY A 5 3.14 5.58 -27.51
C GLY A 5 2.17 5.80 -26.35
N ASP A 6 1.04 5.11 -26.37
CA ASP A 6 0.01 5.22 -25.33
C ASP A 6 0.49 4.67 -23.98
N HIS A 7 1.24 3.56 -23.98
CA HIS A 7 1.86 3.04 -22.77
C HIS A 7 2.87 4.02 -22.16
N MET A 8 3.73 4.63 -23.00
CA MET A 8 4.71 5.61 -22.53
C MET A 8 4.02 6.86 -21.98
N ASN A 9 2.91 7.29 -22.59
CA ASN A 9 2.09 8.38 -22.08
C ASN A 9 1.50 8.06 -20.69
N SER A 10 0.95 6.85 -20.50
CA SER A 10 0.40 6.42 -19.21
C SER A 10 1.48 6.34 -18.13
N VAL A 11 2.65 5.76 -18.44
CA VAL A 11 3.81 5.73 -17.52
C VAL A 11 4.25 7.14 -17.13
N LEU A 12 4.40 8.05 -18.10
CA LEU A 12 4.81 9.42 -17.85
C LEU A 12 3.82 10.15 -16.93
N GLN A 13 2.52 9.97 -17.16
CA GLN A 13 1.47 10.56 -16.33
C GLN A 13 1.52 10.05 -14.88
N VAL A 14 1.73 8.74 -14.67
CA VAL A 14 1.89 8.17 -13.32
C VAL A 14 3.18 8.69 -12.66
N MET A 15 4.28 8.83 -13.40
CA MET A 15 5.51 9.45 -12.89
C MET A 15 5.30 10.92 -12.48
N CYS A 16 4.55 11.69 -13.26
CA CYS A 16 4.17 13.06 -12.91
C CYS A 16 3.36 13.11 -11.61
N LEU A 17 2.37 12.21 -11.44
CA LEU A 17 1.61 12.08 -10.19
C LEU A 17 2.54 11.81 -8.99
N LEU A 18 3.52 10.93 -9.16
CA LEU A 18 4.50 10.62 -8.11
C LEU A 18 5.37 11.82 -7.77
N LEU A 19 5.88 12.57 -8.75
CA LEU A 19 6.69 13.75 -8.51
C LEU A 19 5.92 14.83 -7.76
N ILE A 20 4.68 15.10 -8.18
CA ILE A 20 3.80 16.07 -7.50
C ILE A 20 3.53 15.64 -6.06
N SER A 21 3.20 14.36 -5.87
CA SER A 21 2.88 13.82 -4.55
C SER A 21 4.11 13.79 -3.64
N PHE A 22 5.29 13.45 -4.17
CA PHE A 22 6.56 13.51 -3.45
C PHE A 22 6.92 14.94 -3.05
N ALA A 23 6.78 15.91 -3.95
CA ALA A 23 7.00 17.32 -3.63
C ALA A 23 6.05 17.80 -2.53
N TYR A 24 4.76 17.40 -2.58
CA TYR A 24 3.78 17.68 -1.53
C TYR A 24 4.18 17.07 -0.18
N ILE A 25 4.57 15.78 -0.16
CA ILE A 25 5.03 15.09 1.05
C ILE A 25 6.25 15.81 1.62
N LYS A 26 7.28 16.08 0.81
CA LYS A 26 8.51 16.75 1.27
C LYS A 26 8.26 18.15 1.80
N LYS A 27 7.38 18.92 1.14
CA LYS A 27 6.96 20.24 1.63
C LYS A 27 6.28 20.15 2.99
N THR A 28 5.39 19.16 3.18
CA THR A 28 4.66 18.94 4.43
C THR A 28 5.59 18.46 5.54
N GLU A 29 6.47 17.50 5.23
CA GLU A 29 7.52 17.01 6.14
C GLU A 29 8.45 18.14 6.58
N TRP A 30 8.90 18.99 5.65
CA TRP A 30 9.74 20.14 5.97
C TRP A 30 9.04 21.11 6.92
N LYS A 31 7.79 21.47 6.61
CA LYS A 31 6.99 22.40 7.42
C LYS A 31 6.71 21.88 8.83
N HIS A 32 6.64 20.55 9.01
CA HIS A 32 6.22 19.93 10.27
C HIS A 32 7.28 19.00 10.88
N ARG A 33 8.54 19.07 10.45
CA ARG A 33 9.61 18.11 10.78
C ARG A 33 9.68 17.78 12.27
N GLU A 34 9.86 18.80 13.12
CA GLU A 34 9.99 18.63 14.56
C GLU A 34 8.73 18.03 15.21
N ARG A 35 7.57 18.26 14.61
CA ARG A 35 6.27 17.83 15.12
C ARG A 35 5.92 16.41 14.70
N LEU A 36 6.40 15.96 13.54
CA LEU A 36 6.12 14.63 13.00
C LEU A 36 6.77 13.52 13.83
N ASP A 37 7.84 13.82 14.57
CA ASP A 37 8.51 12.89 15.48
C ASP A 37 7.84 12.82 16.88
N SER A 38 6.97 13.79 17.21
CA SER A 38 6.21 13.84 18.47
C SER A 38 4.94 12.98 18.38
N ALA A 39 4.87 11.91 19.17
CA ALA A 39 3.73 11.03 19.26
C ALA A 39 2.50 11.77 19.80
N LYS A 40 2.70 12.67 20.77
CA LYS A 40 1.66 13.53 21.33
C LYS A 40 1.09 14.46 20.26
N TRP A 41 1.95 15.15 19.50
CA TRP A 41 1.47 16.04 18.45
C TRP A 41 0.67 15.28 17.38
N ASN A 42 1.16 14.10 16.94
CA ASN A 42 0.45 13.27 15.96
C ASN A 42 -0.94 12.83 16.47
N ALA A 43 -1.07 12.59 17.78
CA ALA A 43 -2.35 12.25 18.40
C ALA A 43 -3.34 13.41 18.40
N GLU A 44 -2.88 14.59 18.82
CA GLU A 44 -3.68 15.81 18.89
C GLU A 44 -4.07 16.29 17.48
N HIS A 45 -3.27 15.97 16.47
CA HIS A 45 -3.45 16.41 15.07
C HIS A 45 -3.70 15.24 14.13
N ILE A 46 -4.45 14.23 14.60
CA ILE A 46 -4.72 12.98 13.86
C ILE A 46 -5.21 13.23 12.43
N ILE A 47 -6.09 14.21 12.20
CA ILE A 47 -6.61 14.52 10.86
C ILE A 47 -5.50 15.00 9.92
N ALA A 48 -4.62 15.88 10.40
CA ALA A 48 -3.50 16.38 9.58
C ALA A 48 -2.54 15.24 9.24
N ARG A 49 -2.28 14.36 10.21
CA ARG A 49 -1.43 13.18 10.01
C ARG A 49 -2.06 12.18 9.05
N MET A 50 -3.35 11.88 9.21
CA MET A 50 -4.09 11.00 8.31
C MET A 50 -4.08 11.52 6.88
N LYS A 51 -4.20 12.83 6.64
CA LYS A 51 -4.09 13.39 5.28
C LYS A 51 -2.72 13.09 4.64
N LEU A 52 -1.62 13.27 5.40
CA LEU A 52 -0.27 12.99 4.91
C LEU A 52 -0.07 11.49 4.64
N ASP A 53 -0.53 10.64 5.58
CA ASP A 53 -0.44 9.20 5.44
C ASP A 53 -1.33 8.70 4.28
N THR A 54 -2.51 9.28 4.05
CA THR A 54 -3.38 8.95 2.89
C THR A 54 -2.68 9.25 1.56
N VAL A 55 -2.04 10.42 1.41
CA VAL A 55 -1.31 10.73 0.17
C VAL A 55 -0.15 9.75 -0.05
N THR A 56 0.54 9.37 1.03
CA THR A 56 1.70 8.47 0.96
C THR A 56 1.28 7.03 0.68
N VAL A 57 0.39 6.48 1.50
CA VAL A 57 -0.01 5.06 1.51
C VAL A 57 -1.08 4.77 0.48
N SER A 58 -2.02 5.70 0.25
CA SER A 58 -3.15 5.46 -0.65
C SER A 58 -2.94 5.99 -2.05
N ILE A 59 -1.93 6.83 -2.33
CA ILE A 59 -1.67 7.36 -3.69
C ILE A 59 -0.26 6.99 -4.15
N CYS A 60 0.77 7.39 -3.39
CA CYS A 60 2.16 7.17 -3.82
C CYS A 60 2.53 5.68 -3.85
N SER A 61 2.21 4.94 -2.79
CA SER A 61 2.54 3.49 -2.72
C SER A 61 1.92 2.72 -3.89
N PRO A 62 0.60 2.81 -4.17
CA PRO A 62 0.01 2.16 -5.33
C PRO A 62 0.66 2.56 -6.65
N ALA A 63 0.90 3.87 -6.87
CA ALA A 63 1.51 4.33 -8.12
C ALA A 63 2.94 3.78 -8.32
N VAL A 64 3.77 3.74 -7.27
CA VAL A 64 5.10 3.13 -7.33
C VAL A 64 5.00 1.62 -7.57
N GLU A 65 4.13 0.93 -6.84
CA GLU A 65 3.95 -0.51 -6.95
C GLU A 65 3.48 -0.91 -8.36
N GLU A 66 2.50 -0.21 -8.92
CA GLU A 66 2.02 -0.48 -10.28
C GLU A 66 3.08 -0.17 -11.34
N LEU A 67 3.87 0.90 -11.18
CA LEU A 67 5.00 1.18 -12.07
C LEU A 67 6.06 0.08 -12.05
N ILE A 68 6.38 -0.48 -10.87
CA ILE A 68 7.41 -1.51 -10.73
C ILE A 68 6.91 -2.86 -11.22
N PHE A 69 5.69 -3.24 -10.84
CA PHE A 69 5.21 -4.60 -11.01
C PHE A 69 4.34 -4.77 -12.27
N ARG A 70 3.59 -3.74 -12.69
CA ARG A 70 2.58 -3.88 -13.76
C ARG A 70 3.02 -3.25 -15.06
N ALA A 71 3.60 -2.05 -15.01
CA ALA A 71 4.06 -1.39 -16.23
C ALA A 71 4.96 -2.30 -17.11
N PRO A 72 5.96 -3.03 -16.57
CA PRO A 72 6.77 -3.94 -17.39
C PRO A 72 5.94 -5.04 -18.06
N VAL A 73 5.00 -5.64 -17.31
CA VAL A 73 4.14 -6.71 -17.82
C VAL A 73 3.19 -6.20 -18.90
N ILE A 74 2.57 -5.04 -18.70
CA ILE A 74 1.67 -4.40 -19.67
C ILE A 74 2.42 -4.04 -20.96
N ILE A 75 3.61 -3.44 -20.84
CA ILE A 75 4.42 -3.03 -22.00
C ILE A 75 4.90 -4.24 -22.82
N MET A 76 5.27 -5.35 -22.16
CA MET A 76 5.80 -6.54 -22.83
C MET A 76 4.72 -7.38 -23.50
N PHE A 77 3.46 -7.33 -23.03
CA PHE A 77 2.41 -8.24 -23.48
C PHE A 77 1.12 -7.49 -23.85
N SER A 78 0.72 -7.59 -25.11
CA SER A 78 -0.54 -7.05 -25.62
C SER A 78 -1.76 -7.96 -25.39
N SER A 79 -1.56 -9.20 -24.94
CA SER A 79 -2.63 -10.16 -24.63
C SER A 79 -2.16 -11.25 -23.66
N LEU A 80 -3.12 -11.98 -23.07
CA LEU A 80 -2.88 -13.07 -22.09
C LEU A 80 -2.40 -14.36 -22.77
N SER A 81 -1.21 -14.32 -23.37
CA SER A 81 -0.52 -15.50 -23.91
C SER A 81 0.06 -16.39 -22.81
N SER A 82 0.48 -17.61 -23.15
CA SER A 82 1.19 -18.50 -22.21
C SER A 82 2.46 -17.84 -21.62
N ASN A 83 3.17 -17.03 -22.41
CA ASN A 83 4.34 -16.29 -21.93
C ASN A 83 3.95 -15.15 -20.97
N ALA A 84 2.83 -14.49 -21.23
CA ALA A 84 2.30 -13.45 -20.34
C ALA A 84 1.97 -14.03 -18.96
N TRP A 85 1.40 -15.23 -18.90
CA TRP A 85 1.11 -15.90 -17.63
C TRP A 85 2.36 -16.13 -16.76
N TYR A 86 3.50 -16.51 -17.34
CA TYR A 86 4.74 -16.62 -16.56
C TYR A 86 5.17 -15.28 -15.97
N ALA A 87 5.11 -14.19 -16.75
CA ALA A 87 5.44 -12.85 -16.27
C ALA A 87 4.47 -12.37 -15.18
N VAL A 88 3.16 -12.64 -15.34
CA VAL A 88 2.12 -12.36 -14.34
C VAL A 88 2.44 -13.08 -13.03
N MET A 89 2.77 -14.38 -13.08
CA MET A 89 3.07 -15.17 -11.89
C MET A 89 4.32 -14.69 -11.18
N ILE A 90 5.41 -14.42 -11.91
CA ILE A 90 6.66 -13.89 -11.34
C ILE A 90 6.42 -12.53 -10.68
N SER A 91 5.77 -11.61 -11.40
CA SER A 91 5.45 -10.28 -10.87
C SER A 91 4.59 -10.36 -9.62
N SER A 92 3.59 -11.24 -9.59
CA SER A 92 2.70 -11.45 -8.45
C SER A 92 3.41 -12.04 -7.23
N VAL A 93 4.35 -12.97 -7.44
CA VAL A 93 5.20 -13.48 -6.35
C VAL A 93 6.03 -12.34 -5.76
N LEU A 94 6.75 -11.58 -6.59
CA LEU A 94 7.57 -10.45 -6.13
C LEU A 94 6.72 -9.40 -5.40
N PHE A 95 5.54 -9.07 -5.95
CA PHE A 95 4.57 -8.17 -5.33
C PHE A 95 4.10 -8.68 -3.97
N SER A 96 3.81 -9.96 -3.83
CA SER A 96 3.45 -10.53 -2.53
C SER A 96 4.60 -10.47 -1.52
N LEU A 97 5.85 -10.70 -1.96
CA LEU A 97 7.01 -10.70 -1.08
C LEU A 97 7.33 -9.31 -0.53
N VAL A 98 7.11 -8.23 -1.28
CA VAL A 98 7.28 -6.86 -0.77
C VAL A 98 6.20 -6.50 0.28
N HIS A 99 5.08 -7.22 0.29
CA HIS A 99 4.02 -7.09 1.29
C HIS A 99 4.27 -7.90 2.57
N LEU A 100 5.45 -8.51 2.72
CA LEU A 100 5.85 -9.10 4.00
C LEU A 100 5.80 -8.02 5.11
N PRO A 101 5.31 -8.34 6.31
CA PRO A 101 4.95 -7.37 7.35
C PRO A 101 6.14 -6.64 8.02
N LYS A 102 7.32 -6.57 7.39
CA LYS A 102 8.50 -5.93 7.98
C LYS A 102 8.46 -4.40 7.98
N LEU A 103 7.55 -3.76 7.23
CA LEU A 103 7.59 -2.31 6.99
C LEU A 103 6.21 -1.63 6.98
N ARG A 104 5.32 -1.94 7.93
CA ARG A 104 4.12 -1.11 8.12
C ARG A 104 4.51 0.26 8.66
N SER A 105 3.80 1.32 8.24
CA SER A 105 4.08 2.68 8.69
C SER A 105 3.96 2.75 10.22
N VAL A 106 5.08 3.10 10.82
CA VAL A 106 5.32 3.37 12.25
C VAL A 106 4.21 4.27 12.82
N SER A 107 3.71 5.25 12.06
CA SER A 107 2.68 6.20 12.50
C SER A 107 1.31 5.62 12.80
N ILE A 108 0.79 4.70 11.98
CA ILE A 108 -0.55 4.13 12.15
C ILE A 108 -0.64 3.34 13.46
N TYR A 109 0.42 2.63 13.82
CA TYR A 109 0.45 1.88 15.06
C TYR A 109 0.38 2.79 16.28
N VAL A 110 1.12 3.90 16.29
CA VAL A 110 1.07 4.87 17.39
C VAL A 110 -0.35 5.43 17.55
N ILE A 111 -0.99 5.82 16.45
CA ILE A 111 -2.37 6.35 16.46
C ILE A 111 -3.37 5.32 17.01
N LEU A 112 -3.33 4.09 16.50
CA LEU A 112 -4.23 3.01 16.95
C LEU A 112 -3.94 2.57 18.39
N GLY A 113 -2.67 2.55 18.77
CA GLY A 113 -2.21 2.24 20.12
C GLY A 113 -2.77 3.24 21.13
N MET A 114 -2.72 4.53 20.80
CA MET A 114 -3.32 5.58 21.62
C MET A 114 -4.84 5.48 21.72
N TRP A 115 -5.52 5.22 20.60
CA TRP A 115 -6.97 5.04 20.59
C TRP A 115 -7.42 3.91 21.51
N ASN A 116 -6.67 2.80 21.53
CA ASN A 116 -7.03 1.61 22.31
C ASN A 116 -6.56 1.65 23.78
N LYS A 117 -5.37 2.20 24.06
CA LYS A 117 -4.74 2.15 25.40
C LYS A 117 -4.84 3.47 26.18
N GLY A 118 -5.24 4.56 25.52
CA GLY A 118 -5.46 5.87 26.13
C GLY A 118 -4.21 6.57 26.68
N THR A 119 -3.01 5.99 26.58
CA THR A 119 -1.78 6.56 27.15
C THR A 119 -0.56 6.29 26.26
N LEU A 120 0.28 7.32 26.08
CA LEU A 120 1.60 7.23 25.46
C LEU A 120 2.66 6.94 26.53
N GLN A 121 3.62 6.06 26.25
CA GLN A 121 4.77 5.85 27.15
C GLN A 121 5.97 6.73 26.77
N SER A 122 6.05 7.19 25.53
CA SER A 122 7.08 8.09 25.04
C SER A 122 6.49 9.07 24.03
N ASP A 123 7.03 10.30 24.00
CA ASP A 123 6.70 11.25 22.93
C ASP A 123 7.44 10.95 21.62
N SER A 124 8.36 9.99 21.59
CA SER A 124 9.02 9.60 20.34
C SER A 124 8.18 8.59 19.57
N VAL A 125 7.72 8.97 18.36
CA VAL A 125 7.02 8.06 17.44
C VAL A 125 7.83 6.76 17.20
N LYS A 126 9.16 6.87 17.08
CA LYS A 126 10.05 5.72 16.85
C LYS A 126 10.07 4.76 18.04
N GLN A 127 10.20 5.28 19.27
CA GLN A 127 10.21 4.43 20.48
C GLN A 127 8.85 3.77 20.69
N GLU A 128 7.77 4.54 20.55
CA GLU A 128 6.41 4.03 20.75
C GLU A 128 6.04 2.96 19.72
N SER A 129 6.46 3.16 18.46
CA SER A 129 6.26 2.15 17.42
C SER A 129 7.07 0.88 17.65
N ALA A 130 8.34 1.00 18.06
CA ALA A 130 9.15 -0.17 18.39
C ALA A 130 8.51 -0.98 19.54
N ARG A 131 7.99 -0.29 20.55
CA ARG A 131 7.26 -0.89 21.67
C ARG A 131 6.00 -1.61 21.19
N LEU A 132 5.13 -0.92 20.45
CA LEU A 132 3.89 -1.50 19.90
C LEU A 132 4.16 -2.67 18.94
N MET A 133 5.20 -2.58 18.12
CA MET A 133 5.64 -3.69 17.27
C MET A 133 6.14 -4.87 18.10
N SER A 134 6.88 -4.64 19.19
CA SER A 134 7.33 -5.72 20.09
C SER A 134 6.15 -6.42 20.77
N GLU A 135 5.11 -5.68 21.17
CA GLU A 135 3.86 -6.25 21.71
C GLU A 135 3.09 -7.02 20.63
N GLN A 136 3.11 -6.55 19.39
CA GLN A 136 2.46 -7.22 18.25
C GLN A 136 3.29 -8.36 17.65
N ASN A 137 4.55 -8.57 18.02
CA ASN A 137 5.34 -9.67 17.46
C ASN A 137 4.79 -11.06 17.83
N GLY A 138 3.82 -11.13 18.75
CA GLY A 138 2.98 -12.33 18.97
C GLY A 138 1.90 -12.58 17.90
N VAL A 139 1.74 -11.71 16.90
CA VAL A 139 0.80 -11.89 15.79
C VAL A 139 1.17 -13.17 15.03
N LYS A 140 0.20 -14.09 15.00
CA LYS A 140 0.35 -15.48 14.59
C LYS A 140 0.86 -15.56 13.15
N THR A 141 1.85 -16.43 12.89
CA THR A 141 2.39 -16.77 11.57
C THR A 141 1.32 -17.00 10.48
N LYS A 142 0.12 -17.46 10.90
CA LYS A 142 -1.04 -17.64 10.01
C LYS A 142 -1.51 -16.36 9.32
N ASP A 143 -1.49 -15.21 10.01
CA ASP A 143 -1.97 -13.94 9.42
C ASP A 143 -1.04 -13.45 8.32
N LYS A 144 0.27 -13.72 8.44
CA LYS A 144 1.28 -13.39 7.42
C LYS A 144 1.05 -14.18 6.13
N ALA A 145 0.77 -15.49 6.26
CA ALA A 145 0.51 -16.35 5.12
C ALA A 145 -0.76 -15.91 4.35
N VAL A 146 -1.82 -15.57 5.08
CA VAL A 146 -3.06 -15.04 4.47
C VAL A 146 -2.79 -13.73 3.73
N GLN A 147 -2.04 -12.80 4.34
CA GLN A 147 -1.69 -11.53 3.71
C GLN A 147 -0.90 -11.73 2.40
N LEU A 148 0.10 -12.63 2.41
CA LEU A 148 0.87 -12.97 1.21
C LEU A 148 -0.02 -13.56 0.12
N LEU A 149 -0.91 -14.48 0.49
CA LEU A 149 -1.81 -15.13 -0.46
C LEU A 149 -2.76 -14.11 -1.10
N VAL A 150 -3.32 -13.20 -0.30
CA VAL A 150 -4.18 -12.11 -0.81
C VAL A 150 -3.40 -11.19 -1.73
N ALA A 151 -2.20 -10.75 -1.33
CA ALA A 151 -1.35 -9.90 -2.16
C ALA A 151 -0.97 -10.59 -3.48
N PHE A 152 -0.65 -11.88 -3.44
CA PHE A 152 -0.37 -12.68 -4.63
C PHE A 152 -1.56 -12.70 -5.60
N PHE A 153 -2.77 -13.04 -5.13
CA PHE A 153 -3.95 -13.08 -6.00
C PHE A 153 -4.35 -11.71 -6.53
N LEU A 154 -4.28 -10.66 -5.73
CA LEU A 154 -4.48 -9.28 -6.19
C LEU A 154 -3.47 -8.92 -7.28
N GLY A 155 -2.22 -9.36 -7.10
CA GLY A 155 -1.19 -9.14 -8.09
C GLY A 155 -1.49 -9.81 -9.43
N VAL A 156 -2.01 -11.04 -9.41
CA VAL A 156 -2.44 -11.76 -10.61
C VAL A 156 -3.60 -11.00 -11.28
N ILE A 157 -4.61 -10.61 -10.50
CA ILE A 157 -5.79 -9.90 -10.99
C ILE A 157 -5.39 -8.58 -11.66
N PHE A 158 -4.57 -7.76 -11.00
CA PHE A 158 -4.15 -6.46 -11.53
C PHE A 158 -3.27 -6.59 -12.77
N SER A 159 -2.38 -7.57 -12.81
CA SER A 159 -1.60 -7.84 -14.02
C SER A 159 -2.49 -8.29 -15.19
N CYS A 160 -3.49 -9.13 -14.94
CA CYS A 160 -4.46 -9.51 -15.98
C CYS A 160 -5.30 -8.33 -16.47
N ILE A 161 -5.81 -7.49 -15.56
CA ILE A 161 -6.55 -6.26 -15.91
C ILE A 161 -5.66 -5.34 -16.75
N GLY A 162 -4.42 -5.11 -16.31
CA GLY A 162 -3.46 -4.28 -17.03
C GLY A 162 -3.21 -4.77 -18.45
N ILE A 163 -3.04 -6.09 -18.65
CA ILE A 163 -2.87 -6.66 -19.99
C ILE A 163 -4.16 -6.55 -20.82
N ILE A 164 -5.33 -6.81 -20.25
CA ILE A 164 -6.59 -6.79 -21.00
C ILE A 164 -6.94 -5.37 -21.47
N PHE A 165 -6.81 -4.39 -20.58
CA PHE A 165 -7.19 -3.01 -20.87
C PHE A 165 -6.02 -2.16 -21.41
N GLN A 166 -4.79 -2.69 -21.36
CA GLN A 166 -3.59 -2.00 -21.81
C GLN A 166 -3.41 -0.62 -21.12
N ASP A 167 -3.92 -0.49 -19.89
CA ASP A 167 -4.02 0.77 -19.15
C ASP A 167 -3.45 0.64 -17.73
N LEU A 168 -2.33 1.33 -17.48
CA LEU A 168 -1.68 1.40 -16.18
C LEU A 168 -2.48 2.28 -15.18
N TRP A 169 -3.17 3.32 -15.66
CA TRP A 169 -3.97 4.20 -14.79
C TRP A 169 -5.13 3.46 -14.16
N LEU A 170 -5.78 2.59 -14.93
CA LEU A 170 -6.83 1.72 -14.41
C LEU A 170 -6.30 0.88 -13.23
N CYS A 171 -5.10 0.29 -13.37
CA CYS A 171 -4.47 -0.48 -12.30
C CYS A 171 -4.19 0.40 -11.07
N VAL A 172 -3.62 1.59 -11.27
CA VAL A 172 -3.35 2.54 -10.18
C VAL A 172 -4.65 2.93 -9.47
N ILE A 173 -5.70 3.31 -10.19
CA ILE A 173 -6.98 3.74 -9.60
C ILE A 173 -7.62 2.61 -8.80
N ILE A 174 -7.69 1.39 -9.36
CA ILE A 174 -8.24 0.23 -8.66
C ILE A 174 -7.44 -0.06 -7.38
N HIS A 175 -6.12 0.07 -7.44
CA HIS A 175 -5.25 -0.13 -6.28
C HIS A 175 -5.45 0.97 -5.21
N ILE A 176 -5.57 2.25 -5.61
CA ILE A 176 -5.93 3.34 -4.70
C ILE A 176 -7.26 3.04 -4.00
N VAL A 177 -8.29 2.62 -4.76
CA VAL A 177 -9.61 2.26 -4.21
C VAL A 177 -9.52 1.07 -3.26
N TRP A 178 -8.70 0.06 -3.60
CA TRP A 178 -8.43 -1.09 -2.71
C TRP A 178 -7.80 -0.66 -1.38
N ASN A 179 -6.83 0.26 -1.41
CA ASN A 179 -6.21 0.77 -0.19
C ASN A 179 -7.15 1.62 0.66
N LEU A 180 -8.07 2.37 0.03
CA LEU A 180 -9.05 3.20 0.74
C LEU A 180 -10.20 2.39 1.35
N VAL A 181 -10.73 1.40 0.63
CA VAL A 181 -11.98 0.71 1.00
C VAL A 181 -11.77 -0.79 1.20
N GLY A 182 -10.98 -1.42 0.34
CA GLY A 182 -10.76 -2.86 0.31
C GLY A 182 -10.17 -3.40 1.61
N ALA A 183 -9.17 -2.70 2.17
CA ALA A 183 -8.54 -3.11 3.43
C ALA A 183 -9.53 -3.18 4.61
N GLU A 184 -10.41 -2.18 4.74
CA GLU A 184 -11.42 -2.14 5.80
C GLU A 184 -12.50 -3.21 5.59
N LEU A 185 -13.00 -3.32 4.36
CA LEU A 185 -14.03 -4.30 4.02
C LEU A 185 -13.53 -5.73 4.24
N PHE A 186 -12.29 -6.02 3.83
CA PHE A 186 -11.68 -7.33 3.99
C PHE A 186 -11.49 -7.69 5.48
N ALA A 187 -11.06 -6.74 6.31
CA ALA A 187 -10.98 -6.95 7.75
C ALA A 187 -12.34 -7.29 8.37
N LYS A 188 -13.40 -6.58 7.97
CA LYS A 188 -14.78 -6.87 8.41
C LYS A 188 -15.25 -8.26 8.00
N ILE A 189 -14.95 -8.69 6.76
CA ILE A 189 -15.30 -10.03 6.25
C ILE A 189 -14.60 -11.11 7.06
N ILE A 190 -13.29 -10.99 7.31
CA ILE A 190 -12.55 -11.97 8.13
C ILE A 190 -13.14 -12.09 9.55
N ILE A 191 -13.47 -10.95 10.17
CA ILE A 191 -14.08 -10.95 11.51
C ILE A 191 -15.44 -11.65 11.47
N ALA A 192 -16.27 -11.38 10.45
CA ALA A 192 -17.55 -12.04 10.27
C ALA A 192 -17.38 -13.57 10.10
N MET A 193 -16.47 -14.02 9.23
CA MET A 193 -16.19 -15.45 9.03
C MET A 193 -15.73 -16.16 10.32
N LYS A 194 -14.88 -15.51 11.13
CA LYS A 194 -14.46 -16.05 12.43
C LYS A 194 -15.62 -16.22 13.42
N ARG A 195 -16.65 -15.36 13.34
CA ARG A 195 -17.84 -15.47 14.20
C ARG A 195 -18.73 -16.67 13.82
N PHE A 196 -18.76 -17.06 12.55
CA PHE A 196 -19.54 -18.21 12.08
C PHE A 196 -18.83 -19.57 12.26
N ALA A 197 -17.52 -19.56 12.46
CA ALA A 197 -16.73 -20.78 12.61
C ALA A 197 -16.62 -21.29 14.07
N ASN A 198 -17.15 -20.54 15.04
CA ASN A 198 -17.25 -20.92 16.46
C ASN A 198 -18.72 -21.14 16.82
#